data_AF-A0AA86RD91-F1
#
_entry.id   AF-A0AA86RD91-F1
#
_cell.length_a   1.000
_cell.length_b   1.000
_cell.length_c   1.000
_cell.angle_alpha   90.00
_cell.angle_beta   90.00
_cell.angle_gamma   90.00
#
_symmetry.space_group_name_H-M   'P 1'
#
loop_
_entity.id
_entity.type
_entity.pdbx_description
1 polymer ?
#
loop_
_entity_poly.entity_id
_entity_poly.type
_entity_poly.pdbx_seq_one_letter_code
_entity_poly.pdbx_strand_id
1 'polypeptide(L)'
;MSYHFWTEEEINILVCTLKRYDYNWEEVQRRKFPKLSVAQIKNKFYSNKQYKVIANQSIVQKLKHSSKQLSDEAQENIDIYSELTELFIRLNVVIE
;
A
#
# COMPACT_ATOMS: atom_id res chain seq x y z
N MET A 1 -9.74 6.30 35.80
CA MET A 1 -9.22 5.73 34.54
C MET A 1 -8.71 6.88 33.69
N SER A 2 -7.43 6.88 33.29
CA SER A 2 -6.91 7.90 32.39
C SER A 2 -7.32 7.56 30.95
N TYR A 3 -7.95 8.51 30.26
CA TYR A 3 -8.32 8.37 28.86
C TYR A 3 -7.07 8.56 27.97
N HIS A 4 -6.76 7.58 27.12
CA HIS A 4 -5.67 7.70 26.15
C HIS A 4 -6.15 8.51 24.94
N PHE A 5 -5.49 9.63 24.68
CA PHE A 5 -5.73 10.41 23.48
C PHE A 5 -4.98 9.77 22.31
N TRP A 6 -5.71 9.33 21.30
CA TRP A 6 -5.14 8.64 20.15
C TRP A 6 -4.83 9.62 19.02
N THR A 7 -3.58 9.63 18.60
CA THR A 7 -3.11 10.35 17.41
C THR A 7 -3.43 9.59 16.11
N GLU A 8 -3.46 10.28 14.97
CA GLU A 8 -3.61 9.65 13.65
C GLU A 8 -2.49 8.67 13.34
N GLU A 9 -1.27 8.96 13.80
CA GLU A 9 -0.11 8.08 13.64
C GLU A 9 -0.30 6.77 14.43
N GLU A 10 -0.73 6.85 15.69
CA GLU A 10 -1.03 5.65 16.50
C GLU A 10 -2.17 4.82 15.89
N ILE A 11 -3.17 5.49 15.32
CA ILE A 11 -4.28 4.85 14.59
C ILE A 11 -3.73 4.09 13.37
N ASN A 12 -2.86 4.70 12.59
CA ASN A 12 -2.21 4.05 11.44
C ASN A 12 -1.35 2.86 11.88
N ILE A 13 -0.55 3.04 12.93
CA ILE A 13 0.27 1.96 13.52
C ILE A 13 -0.62 0.80 13.98
N LEU A 14 -1.74 1.10 14.65
CA LEU A 14 -2.71 0.09 15.10
C LEU A 14 -3.24 -0.74 13.93
N VAL A 15 -3.74 -0.09 12.87
CA VAL A 15 -4.32 -0.78 11.70
C VAL A 15 -3.27 -1.61 10.98
N CYS A 16 -2.10 -1.04 10.70
CA CYS A 16 -1.01 -1.72 10.01
C CYS A 16 -0.50 -2.93 10.80
N THR A 17 -0.39 -2.78 12.13
CA THR A 17 0.07 -3.85 13.02
C THR A 17 -0.97 -4.97 13.11
N LEU A 18 -2.27 -4.63 13.23
CA LEU A 18 -3.34 -5.63 13.24
C LEU A 18 -3.36 -6.46 11.95
N LYS A 19 -3.22 -5.82 10.79
CA LYS A 19 -3.13 -6.52 9.50
C LYS A 19 -1.90 -7.43 9.40
N ARG A 20 -0.78 -7.04 10.00
CA ARG A 20 0.48 -7.80 9.95
C ARG A 20 0.47 -9.05 10.82
N TYR A 21 -0.29 -9.04 11.91
CA TYR A 21 -0.34 -10.13 12.89
C TYR A 21 -1.70 -10.84 12.92
N ASP A 22 -2.43 -10.85 11.79
CA ASP A 22 -3.73 -11.53 11.64
C ASP A 22 -4.72 -11.21 12.78
N TYR A 23 -4.81 -9.94 13.16
CA TYR A 23 -5.67 -9.45 14.24
C TYR A 23 -5.38 -10.05 15.63
N ASN A 24 -4.15 -10.51 15.88
CA ASN A 24 -3.70 -10.91 17.21
C ASN A 24 -3.53 -9.68 18.13
N TRP A 25 -4.53 -9.45 18.98
CA TRP A 25 -4.64 -8.27 19.82
C TRP A 25 -3.58 -8.21 20.92
N GLU A 26 -3.24 -9.38 21.48
CA GLU A 26 -2.23 -9.55 22.51
C GLU A 26 -0.85 -9.16 21.96
N GLU A 27 -0.54 -9.59 20.73
CA GLU A 27 0.73 -9.28 20.10
C GLU A 27 0.84 -7.79 19.69
N VAL A 28 -0.27 -7.19 19.23
CA VAL A 28 -0.33 -5.74 18.95
C VAL A 28 -0.14 -4.92 20.22
N GLN A 29 -0.81 -5.31 21.31
CA GLN A 29 -0.65 -4.67 22.62
C GLN A 29 0.80 -4.78 23.10
N ARG A 30 1.36 -5.98 23.10
CA ARG A 30 2.73 -6.25 23.57
C ARG A 30 3.78 -5.45 22.82
N ARG A 31 3.65 -5.32 21.50
CA ARG A 31 4.68 -4.69 20.65
C ARG A 31 4.52 -3.19 20.47
N LYS A 32 3.28 -2.68 20.42
CA LYS A 32 3.01 -1.28 20.02
C LYS A 32 2.35 -0.45 21.10
N PHE A 33 1.53 -1.07 21.95
CA PHE A 33 0.77 -0.34 22.97
C PHE A 33 0.84 -1.02 24.34
N PRO A 34 2.04 -1.27 24.91
CA PRO A 34 2.18 -2.07 26.13
C PRO A 34 1.56 -1.41 27.36
N LYS A 35 1.36 -0.09 27.32
CA LYS A 35 0.71 0.70 28.38
C LYS A 35 -0.81 0.69 28.32
N LEU A 36 -1.39 0.17 27.23
CA LEU A 36 -2.84 0.07 27.04
C LEU A 36 -3.30 -1.36 27.28
N SER A 37 -4.53 -1.50 27.79
CA SER A 37 -5.20 -2.79 27.83
C SER A 37 -5.71 -3.18 26.44
N VAL A 38 -5.79 -4.48 26.17
CA VAL A 38 -6.42 -5.01 24.95
C VAL A 38 -7.85 -4.46 24.77
N ALA A 39 -8.60 -4.31 25.86
CA ALA A 39 -9.93 -3.73 25.83
C ALA A 39 -9.94 -2.27 25.33
N GLN A 40 -9.01 -1.43 25.79
CA GLN A 40 -8.89 -0.04 25.31
C GLN A 40 -8.53 0.02 23.83
N ILE A 41 -7.65 -0.88 23.37
CA ILE A 41 -7.24 -0.96 21.96
C ILE A 41 -8.43 -1.40 21.09
N LYS A 42 -9.16 -2.45 21.49
CA LYS A 42 -10.38 -2.90 20.79
C LYS A 42 -11.43 -1.81 20.77
N ASN A 43 -11.70 -1.16 21.90
CA ASN A 43 -12.67 -0.06 21.97
C ASN A 43 -12.31 1.08 21.02
N LYS A 44 -11.02 1.44 20.91
CA LYS A 44 -10.57 2.41 19.91
C LYS A 44 -10.76 1.91 18.47
N PHE A 45 -10.46 0.64 18.21
CA PHE A 45 -10.59 0.04 16.88
C PHE A 45 -12.06 -0.04 16.41
N TYR A 46 -13.00 -0.38 17.31
CA TYR A 46 -14.41 -0.48 16.96
C TYR A 46 -15.17 0.87 17.00
N SER A 47 -14.68 1.85 17.79
CA SER A 47 -15.30 3.18 17.86
C SER A 47 -15.03 4.05 16.63
N ASN A 48 -13.92 3.84 15.92
CA ASN A 48 -13.58 4.67 14.76
C ASN A 48 -14.11 4.03 13.47
N LYS A 49 -15.25 4.51 12.96
CA LYS A 49 -15.80 4.08 11.65
C LYS A 49 -14.87 4.36 10.46
N GLN A 50 -13.84 5.20 10.65
CA GLN A 50 -12.90 5.63 9.61
C GLN A 50 -11.86 4.57 9.20
N TYR A 51 -11.64 3.49 9.97
CA TYR A 51 -10.61 2.50 9.62
C TYR A 51 -10.88 1.77 8.30
N LYS A 52 -12.15 1.64 7.89
CA LYS A 52 -12.50 1.12 6.55
C LYS A 52 -11.94 2.01 5.44
N VAL A 53 -11.91 3.33 5.65
CA VAL A 53 -11.46 4.31 4.64
C VAL A 53 -9.94 4.36 4.56
N ILE A 54 -9.24 4.40 5.70
CA ILE A 54 -7.77 4.49 5.74
C ILE A 54 -7.11 3.21 5.22
N ALA A 55 -7.65 2.04 5.60
CA ALA A 55 -7.21 0.76 5.06
C ALA A 55 -7.33 0.70 3.53
N ASN A 56 -8.40 1.27 2.96
CA ASN A 56 -8.61 1.32 1.53
C ASN A 56 -7.70 2.36 0.85
N GLN A 57 -7.45 3.52 1.45
CA GLN A 57 -6.58 4.55 0.89
C GLN A 57 -5.13 4.06 0.71
N SER A 58 -4.59 3.33 1.69
CA SER A 58 -3.24 2.75 1.58
C SER A 58 -3.12 1.71 0.44
N ILE A 59 -4.18 0.94 0.19
CA ILE A 59 -4.26 -0.01 -0.92
C ILE A 59 -4.36 0.73 -2.25
N VAL A 60 -5.21 1.76 -2.33
CA VAL A 60 -5.38 2.59 -3.53
C VAL A 60 -4.07 3.30 -3.89
N GLN A 61 -3.30 3.80 -2.92
CA GLN A 61 -2.00 4.42 -3.18
C GLN A 61 -0.99 3.42 -3.75
N LYS A 62 -0.92 2.21 -3.20
CA LYS A 62 -0.06 1.14 -3.74
C LYS A 62 -0.47 0.75 -5.16
N LEU A 63 -1.76 0.56 -5.40
CA LEU A 63 -2.29 0.24 -6.73
C LEU A 63 -2.00 1.34 -7.75
N LYS A 64 -2.11 2.62 -7.36
CA LYS A 64 -1.73 3.76 -8.23
C LYS A 64 -0.26 3.72 -8.62
N HIS A 65 0.63 3.43 -7.66
CA HIS A 65 2.06 3.32 -7.94
C HIS A 65 2.37 2.17 -8.89
N SER A 66 1.84 0.97 -8.62
CA SER A 66 2.02 -0.19 -9.50
C SER A 66 1.44 0.03 -10.90
N SER A 67 0.28 0.69 -11.00
CA SER A 67 -0.31 1.03 -12.30
C SER A 67 0.55 2.00 -13.10
N LYS A 68 1.25 2.93 -12.44
CA LYS A 68 2.16 3.85 -13.11
C LYS A 68 3.39 3.11 -13.65
N GLN A 69 4.00 2.26 -12.83
CA GLN A 69 5.16 1.45 -13.26
C GLN A 69 4.84 0.58 -14.47
N LEU A 70 3.68 -0.09 -14.48
CA LEU A 70 3.22 -0.87 -15.64
C LEU A 70 3.02 -0.01 -16.89
N SER A 71 2.54 1.23 -16.74
CA SER A 71 2.40 2.15 -17.86
C SER A 71 3.74 2.59 -18.42
N ASP A 72 4.72 2.87 -17.55
CA ASP A 72 6.05 3.30 -17.94
C ASP A 72 6.78 2.14 -18.67
N GLU A 73 6.68 0.91 -18.15
CA GLU A 73 7.23 -0.30 -18.79
C GLU A 73 6.55 -0.62 -20.14
N ALA A 74 5.24 -0.40 -20.26
CA ALA A 74 4.54 -0.58 -21.52
C ALA A 74 5.01 0.43 -22.59
N GLN A 75 5.27 1.67 -22.19
CA GLN A 75 5.78 2.70 -23.11
C GLN A 75 7.20 2.36 -23.59
N GLU A 76 8.09 1.96 -22.69
CA GLU A 76 9.45 1.55 -23.05
C GLU A 76 9.44 0.40 -24.08
N ASN A 77 8.57 -0.59 -23.88
CA ASN A 77 8.43 -1.69 -24.85
C ASN A 77 7.93 -1.21 -26.21
N ILE A 78 6.96 -0.30 -26.25
CA ILE A 78 6.47 0.28 -27.52
C ILE A 78 7.61 0.98 -28.26
N ASP A 79 8.42 1.76 -27.55
CA ASP A 79 9.54 2.50 -28.13
C ASP A 79 10.59 1.53 -28.72
N ILE A 80 10.95 0.46 -27.99
CA ILE A 80 11.84 -0.60 -28.48
C ILE A 80 11.28 -1.27 -29.74
N TYR A 81 10.00 -1.64 -29.76
CA TYR A 81 9.39 -2.26 -30.94
C TYR A 81 9.34 -1.30 -32.13
N SER A 82 9.15 0.00 -31.89
CA SER A 82 9.20 1.02 -32.94
C SER A 82 10.60 1.10 -33.56
N GLU A 83 11.65 1.17 -32.74
CA GLU A 83 13.04 1.20 -33.21
C GLU A 83 13.42 -0.06 -34.01
N LEU A 84 13.04 -1.25 -33.52
CA LEU A 84 13.27 -2.50 -34.23
C LEU A 84 12.55 -2.55 -35.57
N THR A 85 11.33 -2.03 -35.64
CA THR A 85 10.56 -1.95 -36.88
C THR A 85 11.23 -1.01 -37.89
N GLU A 86 11.69 0.15 -37.44
CA GLU A 86 12.46 1.07 -38.29
C GLU A 86 13.75 0.44 -38.82
N LEU A 87 14.50 -0.25 -37.96
CA LEU A 87 15.72 -0.95 -38.36
C LEU A 87 15.44 -2.04 -39.40
N PHE A 88 14.37 -2.83 -39.20
CA PHE A 88 13.95 -3.86 -40.15
C PHE A 88 13.59 -3.26 -41.52
N ILE A 89 12.83 -2.15 -41.54
CA ILE A 89 12.50 -1.45 -42.78
C ILE A 89 13.78 -0.95 -43.47
N ARG A 90 14.69 -0.31 -42.74
CA ARG A 90 15.96 0.19 -43.28
C ARG A 90 16.82 -0.93 -43.86
N LEU A 91 16.92 -2.07 -43.18
CA LEU A 91 17.66 -3.23 -43.65
C LEU A 91 17.10 -3.77 -44.98
N ASN A 92 15.78 -3.92 -45.09
CA ASN A 92 15.17 -4.43 -46.32
C ASN A 92 15.31 -3.46 -47.51
N VAL A 93 15.27 -2.14 -47.27
CA VAL A 93 15.48 -1.13 -48.32
C VAL A 93 16.93 -1.12 -48.84
N VAL A 94 17.91 -1.54 -48.03
CA VAL A 94 19.33 -1.58 -48.43
C VAL A 94 19.71 -2.86 -49.17
N ILE A 95 18.90 -3.92 -49.04
CA ILE A 95 19.18 -5.25 -49.60
C ILE A 95 18.52 -5.45 -50.99
N GLU A 96 17.60 -4.58 -51.41
CA GLU A 96 17.04 -4.52 -52.79
C GLU A 96 17.87 -3.63 -53.73
#